data_AF-G1VXV8-F1
#
_entry.id   AF-G1VXV8-F1
#
_cell.length_a   1.000
_cell.length_b   1.000
_cell.length_c   1.000
_cell.angle_alpha   90.00
_cell.angle_beta   90.00
_cell.angle_gamma   90.00
#
_symmetry.space_group_name_H-M   'P 1'
#
loop_
_entity.id
_entity.type
_entity.pdbx_description
1 polymer ?
#
loop_
_entity_poly.entity_id
_entity_poly.type
_entity_poly.pdbx_seq_one_letter_code
_entity_poly.pdbx_strand_id
1 'polypeptide(L)' 'MEKLRKMTVDGIEYNLLTDADIEEIKLVSRLETLASDIESGQVKTIPGEVYKALRKKRYGEEL' A
#
# COMPACT_ATOMS: atom_id res chain seq x y z
N MET A 1 -15.95 -9.37 4.48
CA MET A 1 -14.71 -10.17 4.39
C MET A 1 -15.06 -11.48 3.73
N GLU A 2 -14.57 -11.70 2.52
CA GLU A 2 -14.76 -12.97 1.81
C GLU A 2 -14.05 -14.09 2.58
N LYS A 3 -14.67 -15.27 2.71
CA LYS A 3 -14.07 -16.39 3.46
C LYS A 3 -12.87 -16.92 2.66
N LEU A 4 -11.66 -16.74 3.20
CA LEU A 4 -10.43 -17.36 2.69
C LEU A 4 -10.68 -18.86 2.47
N ARG A 5 -10.40 -19.35 1.26
CA ARG A 5 -10.52 -20.78 0.96
C ARG A 5 -9.35 -21.49 1.65
N LYS A 6 -9.66 -22.49 2.47
CA LYS A 6 -8.67 -23.27 3.20
C LYS A 6 -8.51 -24.66 2.58
N MET A 7 -7.29 -25.17 2.56
CA MET A 7 -6.97 -26.52 2.08
C MET A 7 -6.02 -27.21 3.06
N THR A 8 -6.32 -28.46 3.42
CA THR A 8 -5.43 -29.27 4.28
C THR A 8 -4.69 -30.30 3.43
N VAL A 9 -3.36 -30.32 3.51
CA VAL A 9 -2.48 -31.32 2.87
C VAL A 9 -1.57 -31.91 3.94
N ASP A 10 -1.55 -33.24 4.06
CA ASP A 10 -0.75 -33.97 5.06
C ASP A 10 -0.92 -33.45 6.51
N GLY A 11 -2.12 -32.99 6.85
CA GLY A 11 -2.45 -32.45 8.18
C GLY A 11 -2.08 -30.98 8.39
N ILE A 12 -1.50 -30.30 7.41
CA ILE A 12 -1.16 -28.88 7.46
C ILE A 12 -2.25 -28.07 6.73
N GLU A 13 -2.82 -27.07 7.41
CA GLU A 13 -3.82 -26.16 6.85
C GLU A 13 -3.13 -24.99 6.10
N TYR A 14 -3.47 -24.81 4.84
CA TYR A 14 -3.02 -23.73 3.97
C TYR A 14 -4.19 -22.80 3.66
N ASN A 15 -3.93 -21.49 3.72
CA ASN A 15 -4.82 -20.49 3.13
C ASN A 15 -4.50 -20.40 1.64
N LEU A 16 -5.52 -20.59 0.80
CA LEU A 16 -5.42 -20.38 -0.64
C LEU A 16 -5.65 -18.89 -0.90
N LEU A 17 -4.57 -18.23 -1.32
CA LEU A 17 -4.61 -16.83 -1.74
C LEU A 17 -4.94 -16.77 -3.22
N THR A 18 -5.82 -15.85 -3.58
CA THR A 18 -5.99 -15.43 -4.97
C THR A 18 -4.85 -14.49 -5.37
N ASP A 19 -4.68 -14.27 -6.68
CA ASP A 19 -3.72 -13.29 -7.17
C ASP A 19 -4.02 -11.88 -6.62
N ALA A 20 -5.30 -11.54 -6.43
CA ALA A 20 -5.71 -10.27 -5.83
C ALA A 20 -5.24 -10.15 -4.37
N ASP A 21 -5.38 -11.22 -3.58
CA ASP A 21 -4.90 -11.23 -2.18
C ASP A 21 -3.38 -11.06 -2.12
N ILE A 22 -2.65 -11.70 -3.05
CA ILE A 22 -1.19 -11.59 -3.14
C ILE A 22 -0.79 -10.15 -3.50
N GLU A 23 -1.47 -9.52 -4.46
CA GLU A 23 -1.19 -8.12 -4.83
C GLU A 23 -1.53 -7.15 -3.69
N GLU A 24 -2.59 -7.40 -2.92
CA GLU A 24 -2.92 -6.62 -1.74
C GLU A 24 -1.82 -6.74 -0.67
N ILE A 25 -1.35 -7.95 -0.37
CA ILE A 25 -0.24 -8.16 0.58
C ILE A 25 1.02 -7.42 0.13
N LYS A 26 1.37 -7.51 -1.16
CA LYS A 26 2.51 -6.76 -1.72
C LYS A 26 2.35 -5.25 -1.58
N LEU A 27 1.13 -4.74 -1.79
CA LEU A 27 0.81 -3.33 -1.61
C LEU A 27 1.03 -2.91 -0.16
N VAL A 28 0.53 -3.69 0.80
CA VAL A 28 0.70 -3.41 2.23
C VAL A 28 2.19 -3.35 2.60
N SER A 29 2.99 -4.35 2.23
CA SER A 29 4.44 -4.33 2.51
C SER A 29 5.17 -3.13 1.91
N ARG A 30 4.77 -2.69 0.70
CA ARG A 30 5.33 -1.47 0.09
C ARG A 30 4.97 -0.22 0.87
N LEU A 31 3.72 -0.12 1.35
CA LEU A 31 3.26 1.01 2.16
C LEU A 31 3.95 1.06 3.52
N GLU A 32 4.17 -0.09 4.17
CA GLU A 32 4.92 -0.18 5.44
C GLU A 32 6.36 0.28 5.28
N THR A 33 7.03 -0.15 4.20
CA THR A 33 8.39 0.31 3.89
C THR A 33 8.42 1.82 3.69
N LEU A 34 7.49 2.36 2.88
CA LEU A 34 7.41 3.79 2.64
C LEU A 34 7.13 4.58 3.94
N ALA A 35 6.26 4.07 4.81
CA ALA A 35 5.98 4.67 6.10
C ALA A 35 7.24 4.72 6.97
N SER A 36 8.01 3.62 7.03
CA SER A 36 9.27 3.56 7.78
C SER A 36 10.31 4.56 7.24
N ASP A 37 10.43 4.70 5.92
CA ASP A 37 11.34 5.68 5.30
C ASP A 37 10.94 7.13 5.61
N ILE A 38 9.64 7.39 5.73
CA ILE A 38 9.10 8.70 6.14
C ILE A 38 9.40 8.95 7.62
N GLU A 39 9.11 7.99 8.49
CA GLU A 39 9.31 8.10 9.94
C GLU A 39 10.79 8.26 10.32
N SER A 40 11.67 7.54 9.62
CA SER A 40 13.12 7.67 9.76
C SER A 40 13.70 8.95 9.14
N GLY A 41 12.87 9.74 8.46
CA GLY A 41 13.27 10.99 7.81
C GLY A 41 14.12 10.81 6.55
N GLN A 42 14.23 9.59 6.02
CA GLN A 42 14.90 9.31 4.76
C GLN A 42 14.13 9.89 3.56
N VAL A 43 12.80 9.94 3.67
CA VAL A 43 11.91 10.55 2.67
C VAL A 43 11.29 11.82 3.23
N LYS A 44 11.45 12.94 2.52
CA LYS A 44 10.78 14.19 2.86
C LYS A 44 9.33 14.16 2.40
N THR A 45 8.41 14.40 3.32
CA THR A 45 6.98 14.50 3.03
C THR A 45 6.52 15.95 3.10
N ILE A 46 5.44 16.24 2.37
CA ILE A 46 4.71 17.49 2.49
C ILE A 46 3.22 17.18 2.66
N PRO A 47 2.46 18.02 3.37
CA PRO A 47 1.02 17.86 3.45
C PRO A 47 0.38 17.88 2.05
N GLY A 48 -0.68 17.09 1.87
CA GLY A 48 -1.37 16.99 0.57
C GLY A 48 -1.89 18.33 0.04
N GLU A 49 -2.32 19.24 0.92
CA GLU A 49 -2.74 20.60 0.54
C GLU A 49 -1.59 21.42 -0.02
N VAL A 50 -0.39 21.29 0.56
CA VAL A 50 0.83 21.94 0.07
C VAL A 50 1.20 21.38 -1.30
N TYR A 51 1.09 20.05 -1.49
CA TYR A 51 1.29 19.43 -2.79
C TYR A 51 0.31 19.96 -3.85
N LYS A 52 -0.99 20.05 -3.53
CA LYS A 52 -2.01 20.62 -4.42
C LYS A 52 -1.70 22.07 -4.81
N ALA A 53 -1.32 22.90 -3.84
CA ALA A 53 -0.94 24.30 -4.09
C ALA A 53 0.31 24.41 -4.99
N LEU A 54 1.35 23.60 -4.72
CA LEU A 54 2.56 23.55 -5.54
C LEU A 54 2.26 23.08 -6.96
N ARG A 55 1.40 22.06 -7.12
CA ARG A 55 1.00 21.55 -8.43
C ARG A 55 0.21 22.59 -9.21
N LYS A 56 -0.78 23.26 -8.61
CA LYS A 56 -1.57 24.35 -9.24
C LYS A 56 -0.68 25.51 -9.65
N LYS A 57 0.30 25.90 -8.82
CA LYS A 57 1.28 26.95 -9.15
C LYS A 57 2.19 26.56 -10.31
N ARG A 58 2.58 25.29 -10.42
CA ARG A 58 3.55 24.81 -11.42
C ARG A 58 2.91 24.43 -12.75
N TYR A 59 1.67 23.95 -12.74
CA TYR A 59 1.02 23.36 -13.92
C TYR A 59 -0.35 23.97 -14.24
N GLY A 60 -0.91 24.85 -13.40
CA GLY A 60 -2.17 25.55 -13.68
C GLY A 60 -3.44 24.69 -13.64
N GLU A 61 -3.35 23.40 -13.33
CA GLU A 61 -4.49 22.47 -13.34
C GLU A 61 -5.19 22.37 -11.98
N GLU A 62 -6.51 22.50 -11.99
CA GLU A 62 -7.41 22.00 -10.94
C GLU A 62 -7.89 20.60 -11.36
N LEU A 63 -7.79 19.61 -10.46
CA LEU A 63 -8.35 18.26 -10.67
C LEU A 63 -9.88 18.31 -10.57
#